data_AF-A0A1U7LT07-F1
#
_entry.id   AF-A0A1U7LT07-F1
#
_cell.length_a   1.000
_cell.length_b   1.000
_cell.length_c   1.000
_cell.angle_alpha   90.00
_cell.angle_beta   90.00
_cell.angle_gamma   90.00
#
_symmetry.space_group_name_H-M   'P 1'
#
loop_
_entity.id
_entity.type
_entity.pdbx_description
1 polymer ?
#
loop_
_entity_poly.entity_id
_entity_poly.type
_entity_poly.pdbx_seq_one_letter_code
_entity_poly.pdbx_strand_id
1 'polypeptide(L)'
;MGLPFSPDTNCIKIFDVQTTLQKLEGSNATFYSFVGAEKGPDATLDEISKAYRKKSLVLHPDKNRGNKNAHKRFEQLSIVASILRDGRLRERYDFFYKNGFPKWRGTGYYYSRFRPGLFSVLFGLGTFTSLAHYALMHLNTSQQKRHIQRYIYEAREAAWAPTKGLPPSDGSRRKVTVPDTRRTFTVGGDGLVYLVGETGDEWLLNVDDVEEPQISNVWTLRLVKRILRRVGVLKSLPQEQKHDDSDEYENKREAVVEQEQTSGEKDSNAKILDGGRVVREAERGAGGRRKQTKKRN
;
A
#
# COMPACT_ATOMS: atom_id res chain seq x y z
N MET A 1 36.81 34.57 6.16
CA MET A 1 36.94 34.62 4.69
C MET A 1 35.70 33.95 4.12
N GLY A 2 34.65 34.74 3.82
CA GLY A 2 33.32 34.23 3.51
C GLY A 2 33.26 33.59 2.12
N LEU A 3 32.47 32.54 1.96
CA LEU A 3 32.08 31.98 0.65
C LEU A 3 30.84 32.74 0.15
N PRO A 4 30.92 33.63 -0.85
CA PRO A 4 29.76 34.36 -1.35
C PRO A 4 29.39 33.82 -2.73
N PHE A 5 29.04 32.54 -2.85
CA PHE A 5 28.61 32.02 -4.16
C PHE A 5 27.40 31.11 -4.00
N SER A 6 26.22 31.73 -4.12
CA SER A 6 25.05 31.05 -4.67
C SER A 6 25.42 30.52 -6.06
N PRO A 7 25.09 29.26 -6.41
CA PRO A 7 25.40 28.71 -7.73
C PRO A 7 24.66 29.53 -8.79
N ASP A 8 25.40 30.40 -9.47
CA ASP A 8 24.85 31.16 -10.58
C ASP A 8 24.69 30.27 -11.82
N THR A 9 23.94 30.77 -12.80
CA THR A 9 23.62 30.05 -14.04
C THR A 9 24.86 29.56 -14.78
N ASN A 10 26.00 30.25 -14.62
CA ASN A 10 27.26 29.90 -15.25
C ASN A 10 27.96 28.72 -14.57
N CYS A 11 27.98 28.66 -13.24
CA CYS A 11 28.50 27.50 -12.50
C CYS A 11 27.70 26.23 -12.84
N ILE A 12 26.38 26.36 -12.89
CA ILE A 12 25.47 25.28 -13.29
C ILE A 12 25.82 24.74 -14.69
N LYS A 13 26.03 25.64 -15.67
CA LYS A 13 26.43 25.25 -17.02
C LYS A 13 27.76 24.48 -17.03
N ILE A 14 28.76 24.95 -16.28
CA ILE A 14 30.06 24.27 -16.17
C ILE A 14 29.89 22.85 -15.62
N PHE A 15 29.05 22.67 -14.58
CA PHE A 15 28.78 21.35 -14.00
C PHE A 15 28.08 20.43 -14.99
N ASP A 16 27.09 20.95 -15.71
CA ASP A 16 26.37 20.17 -16.72
C ASP A 16 27.30 19.70 -17.82
N VAL A 17 28.13 20.60 -18.36
CA VAL A 17 29.15 20.28 -19.37
C VAL A 17 30.15 19.25 -18.85
N GLN A 18 30.62 19.37 -17.60
CA GLN A 18 31.52 18.40 -16.99
C GLN A 18 30.87 17.01 -16.85
N THR A 19 29.60 16.94 -16.43
CA THR A 19 28.89 15.66 -16.31
C THR A 19 28.64 15.01 -17.67
N THR A 20 28.28 15.79 -18.70
CA THR A 20 28.09 15.27 -20.06
C THR A 20 29.39 14.80 -20.67
N LEU A 21 30.49 15.52 -20.43
CA LEU A 21 31.83 15.16 -20.87
C LEU A 21 32.31 13.86 -20.22
N GLN A 22 32.15 13.71 -18.90
CA GLN A 22 32.48 12.48 -18.20
C GLN A 22 31.68 11.27 -18.68
N LYS A 23 30.42 11.47 -19.08
CA LYS A 23 29.57 10.42 -19.65
C LYS A 23 30.04 9.96 -21.04
N LEU A 24 30.62 10.85 -21.84
CA LEU A 24 31.06 10.56 -23.20
C LEU A 24 32.49 9.99 -23.25
N GLU A 25 33.38 10.51 -22.41
CA GLU A 25 34.83 10.27 -22.50
C GLU A 25 35.40 9.53 -21.27
N GLY A 26 34.62 9.38 -20.20
CA GLY A 26 35.01 8.69 -18.97
C GLY A 26 35.25 9.62 -17.77
N SER A 27 35.37 9.05 -16.56
CA SER A 27 35.42 9.79 -15.30
C SER A 27 36.60 10.76 -15.18
N ASN A 28 37.72 10.47 -15.86
CA ASN A 28 38.97 11.23 -15.77
C ASN A 28 39.09 12.32 -16.85
N ALA A 29 38.03 12.53 -17.65
CA ALA A 29 38.03 13.54 -18.69
C ALA A 29 37.90 14.95 -18.08
N THR A 30 38.80 15.84 -18.50
CA THR A 30 38.89 17.24 -18.07
C THR A 30 38.67 18.14 -19.28
N PHE A 31 38.35 19.41 -19.08
CA PHE A 31 38.16 20.34 -20.20
C PHE A 31 39.47 20.53 -20.98
N TYR A 32 40.59 20.59 -20.29
CA TYR A 32 41.91 20.71 -20.91
C TYR A 32 42.29 19.47 -21.71
N SER A 33 42.14 18.26 -21.14
CA SER A 33 42.41 17.02 -21.88
C SER A 33 41.42 16.81 -23.03
N PHE A 34 40.17 17.26 -22.87
CA PHE A 34 39.17 17.19 -23.93
C PHE A 34 39.35 18.23 -25.03
N VAL A 35 39.95 19.40 -24.80
CA VAL A 35 40.34 20.31 -25.90
C VAL A 35 41.68 19.90 -26.51
N GLY A 36 42.52 19.17 -25.75
CA GLY A 36 43.86 18.79 -26.16
C GLY A 36 44.91 19.85 -25.82
N ALA A 37 44.69 20.61 -24.74
CA ALA A 37 45.69 21.54 -24.21
C ALA A 37 46.64 20.78 -23.28
N GLU A 38 47.87 20.53 -23.74
CA GLU A 38 48.87 19.72 -23.03
C GLU A 38 49.35 20.36 -21.72
N LYS A 39 49.38 21.69 -21.65
CA LYS A 39 49.78 22.46 -20.46
C LYS A 39 48.69 22.59 -19.39
N GLY A 40 47.53 21.98 -19.59
CA GLY A 40 46.44 21.99 -18.61
C GLY A 40 46.03 23.42 -18.20
N PRO A 41 45.95 23.72 -16.88
CA PRO A 41 45.54 25.03 -16.38
C PRO A 41 46.53 26.16 -16.72
N ASP A 42 47.78 25.85 -17.09
CA ASP A 42 48.80 26.84 -17.43
C ASP A 42 48.79 27.22 -18.93
N ALA A 43 47.88 26.64 -19.73
CA ALA A 43 47.79 26.90 -21.16
C ALA A 43 47.37 28.35 -21.47
N THR A 44 48.01 28.97 -22.46
CA THR A 44 47.63 30.32 -22.92
C THR A 44 46.36 30.28 -23.78
N LEU A 45 45.66 31.42 -23.92
CA LEU A 45 44.45 31.52 -24.76
C LEU A 45 44.71 31.14 -26.22
N ASP A 46 45.90 31.46 -26.73
CA ASP A 46 46.33 31.12 -28.08
C ASP A 46 46.53 29.61 -28.26
N GLU A 47 47.12 28.95 -27.27
CA GLU A 47 47.29 27.50 -27.26
C GLU A 47 45.94 26.78 -27.22
N ILE A 48 45.01 27.22 -26.37
CA ILE A 48 43.65 26.69 -26.30
C ILE A 48 42.94 26.86 -27.65
N SER A 49 43.11 28.02 -28.28
CA SER A 49 42.51 28.31 -29.59
C SER A 49 43.11 27.45 -30.71
N LYS A 50 44.42 27.22 -30.71
CA LYS A 50 45.11 26.30 -31.63
C LYS A 50 44.66 24.84 -31.42
N ALA A 51 44.60 24.39 -30.18
CA ALA A 51 44.17 23.04 -29.81
C ALA A 51 42.72 22.78 -30.23
N TYR A 52 41.81 23.73 -29.99
CA TYR A 52 40.43 23.67 -30.45
C TYR A 52 40.34 23.50 -31.98
N ARG A 53 41.09 24.29 -32.76
CA ARG A 53 41.07 24.19 -34.24
C ARG A 53 41.48 22.79 -34.69
N LYS A 54 42.56 22.25 -34.11
CA LYS A 54 43.04 20.90 -34.40
C LYS A 54 41.99 19.84 -34.06
N LYS A 55 41.38 19.93 -32.87
CA LYS A 55 40.41 18.94 -32.39
C LYS A 55 39.05 19.03 -33.08
N SER A 56 38.62 20.23 -33.46
CA SER A 56 37.41 20.49 -34.24
C SER A 56 37.46 19.79 -35.60
N LEU A 57 38.61 19.79 -36.26
CA LEU A 57 38.79 19.09 -37.55
C LEU A 57 38.69 17.57 -37.42
N VAL A 58 39.13 17.02 -36.29
CA VAL A 58 39.08 15.58 -36.00
C VAL A 58 37.66 15.14 -35.61
N LEU A 59 36.98 15.92 -34.77
CA LEU A 59 35.66 15.61 -34.25
C LEU A 59 34.50 16.10 -35.13
N HIS A 60 34.78 16.67 -36.30
CA HIS A 60 33.74 17.21 -37.17
C HIS A 60 32.71 16.13 -37.55
N PRO A 61 31.39 16.40 -37.44
CA PRO A 61 30.36 15.38 -37.70
C PRO A 61 30.38 14.87 -39.14
N ASP A 62 30.77 15.72 -40.10
CA ASP A 62 30.86 15.33 -41.51
C ASP A 62 31.93 14.26 -41.80
N LYS A 63 33.02 14.25 -41.02
CA LYS A 63 34.06 13.23 -41.13
C LYS A 63 33.74 11.96 -40.33
N ASN A 64 32.74 12.04 -39.45
CA ASN A 64 32.38 11.00 -38.49
C ASN A 64 30.90 10.59 -38.63
N ARG A 65 30.37 10.52 -39.86
CA ARG A 65 28.95 10.24 -40.17
C ARG A 65 28.41 8.93 -39.58
N GLY A 66 29.27 7.95 -39.27
CA GLY A 66 28.88 6.67 -38.66
C GLY A 66 28.77 6.68 -37.13
N ASN A 67 29.22 7.73 -36.45
CA ASN A 67 29.23 7.78 -34.98
C ASN A 67 28.05 8.61 -34.46
N LYS A 68 27.10 7.94 -33.81
CA LYS A 68 25.91 8.57 -33.19
C LYS A 68 26.24 9.67 -32.17
N ASN A 69 27.43 9.62 -31.57
CA ASN A 69 27.89 10.59 -30.59
C ASN A 69 28.75 11.72 -31.18
N ALA A 70 29.08 11.70 -32.48
CA ALA A 70 29.96 12.69 -33.10
C ALA A 70 29.39 14.12 -32.97
N HIS A 71 28.09 14.29 -33.24
CA HIS A 71 27.43 15.59 -33.11
C HIS A 71 27.49 16.12 -31.68
N LYS A 72 27.16 15.27 -30.70
CA LYS A 72 27.21 15.62 -29.27
C LYS A 72 28.63 15.98 -28.82
N ARG A 73 29.64 15.20 -29.24
CA ARG A 73 31.05 15.49 -28.91
C ARG A 73 31.52 16.82 -29.50
N PHE A 74 31.10 17.13 -30.72
CA PHE A 74 31.43 18.40 -31.37
C PHE A 74 30.77 19.60 -30.68
N GLU A 75 29.50 19.47 -30.32
CA GLU A 75 28.77 20.47 -29.55
C GLU A 75 29.45 20.72 -28.19
N GLN A 76 29.78 19.64 -27.47
CA GLN A 76 30.51 19.73 -26.20
C GLN A 76 31.88 20.39 -26.37
N LEU A 77 32.63 20.08 -27.45
CA LEU A 77 33.91 20.73 -27.72
C LEU A 77 33.76 22.24 -27.88
N SER A 78 32.70 22.67 -28.56
CA SER A 78 32.40 24.09 -28.79
C SER A 78 32.09 24.82 -27.48
N ILE A 79 31.29 24.20 -26.60
CA ILE A 79 30.94 24.76 -25.28
C ILE A 79 32.15 24.76 -24.34
N VAL A 80 32.94 23.69 -24.30
CA VAL A 80 34.15 23.64 -23.47
C VAL A 80 35.15 24.71 -23.91
N ALA A 81 35.36 24.88 -25.21
CA ALA A 81 36.28 25.91 -25.71
C ALA A 81 35.79 27.33 -25.43
N SER A 82 34.47 27.59 -25.44
CA SER A 82 33.94 28.91 -25.06
C SER A 82 34.17 29.21 -23.58
N ILE A 83 33.99 28.22 -22.70
CA ILE A 83 34.27 28.33 -21.26
C ILE A 83 35.76 28.61 -21.01
N LEU A 84 36.67 27.89 -21.69
CA LEU A 84 38.11 28.07 -21.49
C LEU A 84 38.67 29.36 -22.09
N ARG A 85 38.00 29.95 -23.09
CA ARG A 85 38.40 31.23 -23.69
C ARG A 85 37.94 32.45 -22.88
N ASP A 86 36.85 32.32 -22.15
CA ASP A 86 36.38 33.38 -21.24
C ASP A 86 37.18 33.30 -19.93
N GLY A 87 37.97 34.34 -19.64
CA GLY A 87 38.82 34.39 -18.45
C GLY A 87 38.06 34.17 -17.14
N ARG A 88 36.83 34.69 -17.02
CA ARG A 88 36.03 34.58 -15.79
C ARG A 88 35.42 33.18 -15.65
N LEU A 89 34.97 32.57 -16.74
CA LEU A 89 34.45 31.20 -16.71
C LEU A 89 35.57 30.18 -16.51
N ARG A 90 36.74 30.43 -17.10
CA ARG A 90 37.94 29.63 -16.90
C ARG A 90 38.38 29.63 -15.43
N GLU A 91 38.47 30.80 -14.80
CA GLU A 91 38.84 30.90 -13.38
C GLU A 91 37.90 30.07 -12.48
N ARG A 92 36.60 30.11 -12.76
CA ARG A 92 35.61 29.30 -12.03
C ARG A 92 35.78 27.82 -12.29
N TYR A 93 36.01 27.42 -13.53
CA TYR A 93 36.32 26.03 -13.84
C TYR A 93 37.57 25.57 -13.09
N ASP A 94 38.64 26.36 -13.10
CA ASP A 94 39.91 26.06 -12.43
C ASP A 94 39.73 25.93 -10.91
N PHE A 95 38.85 26.75 -10.32
CA PHE A 95 38.46 26.61 -8.92
C PHE A 95 37.82 25.24 -8.64
N PHE A 96 36.85 24.79 -9.45
CA PHE A 96 36.21 23.47 -9.27
C PHE A 96 37.12 22.31 -9.67
N TYR A 97 38.04 22.53 -10.61
CA TYR A 97 39.05 21.56 -10.99
C TYR A 97 40.00 21.23 -9.82
N LYS A 98 40.41 22.25 -9.04
CA LYS A 98 41.27 22.08 -7.86
C LYS A 98 40.53 21.61 -6.62
N ASN A 99 39.33 22.15 -6.35
CA ASN A 99 38.58 21.88 -5.11
C ASN A 99 37.59 20.70 -5.24
N GLY A 100 37.37 20.20 -6.45
CA GLY A 100 36.37 19.19 -6.75
C GLY A 100 34.99 19.78 -7.10
N PHE A 101 34.23 19.01 -7.88
CA PHE A 101 32.89 19.39 -8.32
C PHE A 101 31.84 19.02 -7.28
N PRO A 102 30.93 19.93 -6.90
CA PRO A 102 29.81 19.58 -6.02
C PRO A 102 28.84 18.63 -6.71
N LYS A 103 28.32 17.64 -5.97
CA LYS A 103 27.27 16.74 -6.46
C LYS A 103 25.94 17.47 -6.46
N TRP A 104 25.59 18.15 -7.54
CA TRP A 104 24.40 19.02 -7.61
C TRP A 104 23.12 18.32 -8.12
N ARG A 105 23.25 17.14 -8.74
CA ARG A 105 22.14 16.32 -9.24
C ARG A 105 22.20 14.90 -8.68
N GLY A 106 21.03 14.32 -8.43
CA GLY A 106 20.85 12.92 -8.04
C GLY A 106 20.55 12.70 -6.54
N THR A 107 20.17 11.48 -6.19
CA THR A 107 19.86 11.06 -4.81
C THR A 107 21.03 11.31 -3.86
N GLY A 108 22.27 11.24 -4.35
CA GLY A 108 23.48 11.54 -3.59
C GLY A 108 23.58 12.97 -3.05
N TYR A 109 22.88 13.95 -3.65
CA TYR A 109 22.78 15.32 -3.11
C TYR A 109 21.93 15.36 -1.84
N TYR A 110 20.80 14.65 -1.83
CA TYR A 110 19.94 14.54 -0.65
C TYR A 110 20.67 13.82 0.49
N TYR A 111 21.39 12.73 0.19
CA TYR A 111 22.18 12.00 1.20
C TYR A 111 23.39 12.77 1.74
N SER A 112 24.03 13.63 0.94
CA SER A 112 25.18 14.41 1.40
C SER A 112 24.77 15.59 2.27
N ARG A 113 23.60 16.18 2.00
CA ARG A 113 23.03 17.31 2.76
C ARG A 113 22.31 16.83 4.02
N PHE A 114 21.42 15.86 3.88
CA PHE A 114 20.75 15.18 4.97
C PHE A 114 21.43 13.84 5.18
N ARG A 115 22.43 13.80 6.07
CA ARG A 115 22.94 12.54 6.62
C ARG A 115 21.91 12.05 7.63
N PRO A 116 20.93 11.23 7.24
CA PRO A 116 19.81 10.96 8.10
C PRO A 116 20.32 10.08 9.25
N GLY A 117 20.25 10.60 10.47
CA GLY A 117 20.56 9.80 11.65
C GLY A 117 19.56 8.66 11.79
N LEU A 118 19.93 7.60 12.52
CA LEU A 118 19.07 6.43 12.76
C LEU A 118 17.65 6.83 13.18
N PHE A 119 17.52 7.82 14.06
CA PHE A 119 16.23 8.36 14.50
C PHE A 119 15.39 8.93 13.35
N SER A 120 15.99 9.72 12.44
CA SER A 120 15.26 10.31 11.31
C SER A 120 14.76 9.25 10.33
N VAL A 121 15.53 8.16 10.13
CA VAL A 121 15.12 7.03 9.30
C VAL A 121 13.98 6.27 9.95
N LEU A 122 14.10 5.95 11.25
CA LEU A 122 13.05 5.25 11.99
C LEU A 122 11.75 6.06 12.08
N PHE A 123 11.86 7.39 12.26
CA PHE A 123 10.71 8.28 12.22
C PHE A 123 10.07 8.32 10.83
N GLY A 124 10.87 8.47 9.77
CA GLY A 124 10.37 8.44 8.38
C GLY A 124 9.67 7.12 8.05
N LEU A 125 10.28 5.99 8.40
CA LEU A 125 9.69 4.67 8.17
C LEU A 125 8.44 4.44 9.02
N GLY A 126 8.45 4.89 10.27
CA GLY A 126 7.30 4.82 11.17
C GLY A 126 6.11 5.63 10.66
N THR A 127 6.33 6.86 10.17
CA THR A 127 5.26 7.69 9.59
C THR A 127 4.72 7.08 8.29
N PHE A 128 5.60 6.57 7.43
CA PHE A 128 5.19 5.95 6.17
C PHE A 128 4.38 4.67 6.38
N THR A 129 4.86 3.76 7.25
CA THR A 129 4.14 2.52 7.58
C THR A 129 2.81 2.82 8.26
N SER A 130 2.74 3.83 9.13
CA SER A 130 1.51 4.30 9.76
C SER A 130 0.49 4.80 8.73
N LEU A 131 0.93 5.61 7.77
CA LEU A 131 0.07 6.15 6.71
C LEU A 131 -0.44 5.04 5.79
N ALA A 132 0.44 4.12 5.38
CA ALA A 132 0.08 2.99 4.55
C ALA A 132 -0.95 2.09 5.23
N HIS A 133 -0.79 1.80 6.52
CA HIS A 133 -1.74 1.02 7.29
C HIS A 133 -3.12 1.70 7.39
N TYR A 134 -3.14 3.01 7.64
CA TYR A 134 -4.38 3.79 7.64
C TYR A 134 -5.09 3.74 6.27
N ALA A 135 -4.33 3.89 5.18
CA ALA A 135 -4.88 3.78 3.84
C ALA A 135 -5.49 2.40 3.57
N LEU A 136 -4.83 1.32 3.99
CA LEU A 136 -5.36 -0.04 3.88
C LEU A 136 -6.66 -0.22 4.68
N MET A 137 -6.71 0.28 5.92
CA MET A 137 -7.94 0.25 6.72
C MET A 137 -9.08 1.01 6.03
N HIS A 138 -8.79 2.21 5.52
CA HIS A 138 -9.79 3.01 4.81
C HIS A 138 -10.35 2.31 3.57
N LEU A 139 -9.47 1.70 2.77
CA LEU A 139 -9.87 0.89 1.62
C LEU A 139 -10.69 -0.34 2.05
N ASN A 140 -10.29 -1.02 3.13
CA ASN A 140 -11.01 -2.19 3.65
C ASN A 140 -12.42 -1.81 4.13
N THR A 141 -12.56 -0.75 4.92
CA THR A 141 -13.87 -0.25 5.39
C THR A 141 -14.77 0.13 4.22
N SER A 142 -14.21 0.77 3.19
CA SER A 142 -14.95 1.13 1.98
C SER A 142 -15.41 -0.09 1.18
N GLN A 143 -14.63 -1.18 1.20
CA GLN A 143 -15.04 -2.45 0.62
C GLN A 143 -16.11 -3.14 1.47
N GLN A 144 -15.98 -3.19 2.80
CA GLN A 144 -16.95 -3.82 3.69
C GLN A 144 -18.32 -3.17 3.58
N LYS A 145 -18.40 -1.83 3.62
CA LYS A 145 -19.65 -1.10 3.42
C LYS A 145 -20.33 -1.46 2.09
N ARG A 146 -19.55 -1.59 1.01
CA ARG A 146 -20.07 -1.99 -0.31
C ARG A 146 -20.58 -3.43 -0.36
N HIS A 147 -19.91 -4.36 0.32
CA HIS A 147 -20.36 -5.75 0.38
C HIS A 147 -21.64 -5.88 1.19
N ILE A 148 -21.72 -5.22 2.35
CA ILE A 148 -22.91 -5.23 3.21
C ILE A 148 -24.10 -4.62 2.47
N GLN A 149 -23.92 -3.47 1.81
CA GLN A 149 -24.96 -2.85 0.97
C GLN A 149 -25.49 -3.80 -0.12
N ARG A 150 -24.58 -4.54 -0.78
CA ARG A 150 -24.96 -5.53 -1.78
C ARG A 150 -25.80 -6.66 -1.18
N TYR A 151 -25.42 -7.18 -0.02
CA TYR A 151 -26.19 -8.24 0.66
C TYR A 151 -27.57 -7.76 1.11
N ILE A 152 -27.68 -6.54 1.63
CA ILE A 152 -28.97 -5.93 1.98
C ILE A 152 -29.84 -5.81 0.73
N TYR A 153 -29.28 -5.34 -0.38
CA TYR A 153 -29.99 -5.18 -1.65
C TYR A 153 -30.51 -6.54 -2.18
N GLU A 154 -29.64 -7.54 -2.28
CA GLU A 154 -29.98 -8.88 -2.77
C GLU A 154 -31.03 -9.56 -1.89
N ALA A 155 -30.90 -9.45 -0.56
CA ALA A 155 -31.88 -10.00 0.37
C ALA A 155 -33.26 -9.33 0.20
N ARG A 156 -33.30 -8.01 0.02
CA ARG A 156 -34.54 -7.24 -0.19
C ARG A 156 -35.19 -7.57 -1.53
N GLU A 157 -34.42 -7.63 -2.61
CA GLU A 157 -34.94 -8.03 -3.91
C GLU A 157 -35.48 -9.46 -3.89
N ALA A 158 -34.79 -10.39 -3.25
CA ALA A 158 -35.24 -11.77 -3.16
C ALA A 158 -36.48 -11.92 -2.24
N ALA A 159 -36.64 -11.09 -1.21
CA ALA A 159 -37.85 -11.04 -0.37
C ALA A 159 -39.04 -10.39 -1.09
N TRP A 160 -38.79 -9.33 -1.87
CA TRP A 160 -39.80 -8.45 -2.44
C TRP A 160 -39.60 -8.23 -3.95
N ALA A 161 -39.41 -9.32 -4.68
CA ALA A 161 -39.14 -9.28 -6.13
C ALA A 161 -40.19 -8.50 -6.95
N PRO A 162 -41.52 -8.61 -6.68
CA PRO A 162 -42.52 -7.86 -7.44
C PRO A 162 -42.46 -6.34 -7.25
N THR A 163 -41.93 -5.87 -6.12
CA THR A 163 -41.88 -4.45 -5.72
C THR A 163 -40.46 -3.89 -5.76
N LYS A 164 -39.51 -4.54 -6.46
CA LYS A 164 -38.10 -4.11 -6.56
C LYS A 164 -37.46 -3.84 -5.18
N GLY A 165 -37.73 -4.69 -4.18
CA GLY A 165 -37.11 -4.57 -2.86
C GLY A 165 -37.77 -3.57 -1.90
N LEU A 166 -38.92 -2.98 -2.27
CA LEU A 166 -39.71 -2.16 -1.35
C LEU A 166 -40.54 -3.05 -0.41
N PRO A 167 -40.51 -2.78 0.91
CA PRO A 167 -41.32 -3.53 1.86
C PRO A 167 -42.82 -3.25 1.67
N PRO A 168 -43.71 -4.22 1.93
CA PRO A 168 -45.14 -4.00 1.89
C PRO A 168 -45.61 -3.18 3.10
N SER A 169 -46.69 -2.43 2.90
CA SER A 169 -47.38 -1.69 3.97
C SER A 169 -47.96 -2.59 5.08
N ASP A 170 -47.99 -3.91 4.87
CA ASP A 170 -48.56 -4.92 5.78
C ASP A 170 -47.59 -5.35 6.91
N GLY A 171 -46.34 -4.88 6.88
CA GLY A 171 -45.37 -5.16 7.95
C GLY A 171 -44.86 -6.62 8.02
N SER A 172 -45.25 -7.48 7.07
CA SER A 172 -44.89 -8.90 7.08
C SER A 172 -43.39 -9.14 6.91
N ARG A 173 -42.86 -10.13 7.65
CA ARG A 173 -41.45 -10.55 7.60
C ARG A 173 -41.30 -11.73 6.64
N ARG A 174 -40.20 -11.79 5.87
CA ARG A 174 -39.90 -12.90 4.95
C ARG A 174 -38.49 -13.45 5.19
N LYS A 175 -38.38 -14.77 5.35
CA LYS A 175 -37.09 -15.45 5.39
C LYS A 175 -36.68 -15.88 3.98
N VAL A 176 -35.47 -15.53 3.58
CA VAL A 176 -34.97 -15.70 2.21
C VAL A 176 -33.54 -16.22 2.24
N THR A 177 -33.25 -17.17 1.38
CA THR A 177 -31.89 -17.70 1.20
C THR A 177 -31.28 -17.07 -0.04
N VAL A 178 -30.17 -16.37 0.10
CA VAL A 178 -29.48 -15.74 -1.03
C VAL A 178 -28.67 -16.82 -1.77
N PRO A 179 -28.83 -16.99 -3.11
CA PRO A 179 -28.15 -18.05 -3.86
C PRO A 179 -26.62 -17.99 -3.81
N ASP A 180 -26.06 -16.78 -3.78
CA ASP A 180 -24.61 -16.55 -3.86
C ASP A 180 -23.88 -16.96 -2.57
N THR A 181 -24.44 -16.58 -1.41
CA THR A 181 -23.80 -16.84 -0.11
C THR A 181 -24.32 -18.10 0.59
N ARG A 182 -25.44 -18.67 0.11
CA ARG A 182 -26.22 -19.74 0.79
C ARG A 182 -26.62 -19.39 2.23
N ARG A 183 -26.54 -18.12 2.61
CA ARG A 183 -26.94 -17.63 3.93
C ARG A 183 -28.41 -17.26 3.92
N THR A 184 -29.05 -17.49 5.06
CA THR A 184 -30.45 -17.13 5.27
C THR A 184 -30.56 -15.76 5.91
N PHE A 185 -31.41 -14.92 5.33
CA PHE A 185 -31.71 -13.59 5.81
C PHE A 185 -33.20 -13.48 6.14
N THR A 186 -33.54 -12.78 7.20
CA THR A 186 -34.92 -12.36 7.49
C THR A 186 -35.06 -10.89 7.10
N VAL A 187 -35.98 -10.56 6.21
CA VAL A 187 -36.29 -9.18 5.82
C VAL A 187 -37.60 -8.76 6.48
N GLY A 188 -37.56 -7.69 7.28
CA GLY A 188 -38.74 -7.13 7.93
C GLY A 188 -39.56 -6.23 7.01
N GLY A 189 -40.83 -6.00 7.37
CA GLY A 189 -41.70 -5.04 6.68
C GLY A 189 -41.34 -3.57 6.96
N ASP A 190 -40.41 -3.33 7.87
CA ASP A 190 -39.69 -2.07 8.09
C ASP A 190 -38.53 -1.86 7.09
N GLY A 191 -38.19 -2.89 6.30
CA GLY A 191 -37.08 -2.87 5.36
C GLY A 191 -35.72 -3.21 5.98
N LEU A 192 -35.67 -3.55 7.26
CA LEU A 192 -34.45 -4.01 7.93
C LEU A 192 -34.14 -5.47 7.55
N VAL A 193 -32.85 -5.76 7.39
CA VAL A 193 -32.36 -7.09 7.00
C VAL A 193 -31.58 -7.69 8.16
N TYR A 194 -31.95 -8.90 8.55
CA TYR A 194 -31.32 -9.66 9.61
C TYR A 194 -30.62 -10.88 9.02
N LEU A 195 -29.37 -11.13 9.39
CA LEU A 195 -28.66 -12.36 9.08
C LEU A 195 -29.04 -13.44 10.11
N VAL A 196 -29.50 -14.60 9.64
CA VAL A 196 -29.87 -15.72 10.52
C VAL A 196 -28.68 -16.68 10.60
N GLY A 197 -28.17 -16.88 11.81
CA GLY A 197 -27.10 -17.83 12.12
C GLY A 197 -27.57 -19.29 12.12
N GLU A 198 -26.62 -20.22 12.25
CA GLU A 198 -26.89 -21.66 12.27
C GLU A 198 -27.72 -22.11 13.49
N THR A 199 -27.59 -21.39 14.61
CA THR A 199 -28.35 -21.56 15.85
C THR A 199 -29.72 -20.90 15.85
N GLY A 200 -30.05 -20.16 14.78
CA GLY A 200 -31.29 -19.39 14.67
C GLY A 200 -31.23 -17.95 15.19
N ASP A 201 -30.07 -17.50 15.67
CA ASP A 201 -29.87 -16.12 16.13
C ASP A 201 -29.94 -15.12 14.96
N GLU A 202 -30.61 -13.98 15.17
CA GLU A 202 -30.81 -12.94 14.16
C GLU A 202 -29.92 -11.72 14.45
N TRP A 203 -29.03 -11.39 13.52
CA TRP A 203 -28.12 -10.24 13.61
C TRP A 203 -28.56 -9.15 12.65
N LEU A 204 -28.86 -7.94 13.15
CA LEU A 204 -29.21 -6.82 12.29
C LEU A 204 -28.02 -6.47 11.39
N LEU A 205 -28.22 -6.50 10.09
CA LEU A 205 -27.18 -6.17 9.12
C LEU A 205 -27.28 -4.69 8.76
N ASN A 206 -26.59 -3.84 9.52
CA ASN A 206 -26.50 -2.42 9.26
C ASN A 206 -25.13 -2.04 8.66
N VAL A 207 -25.13 -1.07 7.75
CA VAL A 207 -23.93 -0.57 7.08
C VAL A 207 -23.19 0.44 7.95
N ASP A 208 -23.90 1.06 8.89
CA ASP A 208 -23.35 2.06 9.80
C ASP A 208 -22.62 1.44 11.00
N ASP A 209 -22.81 0.15 11.25
CA ASP A 209 -22.12 -0.60 12.33
C ASP A 209 -20.65 -0.90 11.99
N VAL A 210 -20.21 -0.64 10.74
CA VAL A 210 -18.82 -0.82 10.33
C VAL A 210 -17.95 0.26 10.98
N GLU A 211 -17.12 -0.15 11.95
CA GLU A 211 -16.17 0.73 12.64
C GLU A 211 -15.36 1.60 11.66
N GLU A 212 -15.37 2.91 11.93
CA GLU A 212 -14.60 3.86 11.15
C GLU A 212 -13.10 3.74 11.46
N PRO A 213 -12.21 3.95 10.48
CA PRO A 213 -10.78 3.84 10.68
C PRO A 213 -10.29 4.94 11.63
N GLN A 214 -10.11 4.60 12.92
CA GLN A 214 -9.54 5.52 13.89
C GLN A 214 -8.01 5.48 13.89
N ILE A 215 -7.39 6.66 13.87
CA ILE A 215 -5.92 6.85 13.89
C ILE A 215 -5.29 6.21 15.15
N SER A 216 -6.05 6.07 16.22
CA SER A 216 -5.64 5.46 17.50
C SER A 216 -5.36 3.95 17.42
N ASN A 217 -5.87 3.25 16.40
CA ASN A 217 -5.72 1.80 16.23
C ASN A 217 -4.54 1.39 15.35
N VAL A 218 -3.76 2.35 14.83
CA VAL A 218 -2.59 2.02 14.01
C VAL A 218 -1.56 1.29 14.87
N TRP A 219 -1.10 0.14 14.38
CA TRP A 219 -0.15 -0.72 15.10
C TRP A 219 1.12 0.01 15.53
N THR A 220 1.59 0.99 14.77
CA THR A 220 2.77 1.81 15.09
C THR A 220 2.62 2.55 16.42
N LEU A 221 1.45 3.18 16.67
CA LEU A 221 1.17 3.87 17.93
C LEU A 221 0.96 2.88 19.09
N ARG A 222 0.34 1.72 18.83
CA ARG A 222 0.24 0.63 19.82
C ARG A 222 1.62 0.07 20.19
N LEU A 223 2.51 -0.13 19.22
CA LEU A 223 3.88 -0.60 19.42
C LEU A 223 4.71 0.42 20.20
N VAL A 224 4.65 1.71 19.82
CA VAL A 224 5.34 2.79 20.51
C VAL A 224 4.85 2.91 21.96
N LYS A 225 3.53 2.86 22.20
CA LYS A 225 2.96 2.81 23.56
C LYS A 225 3.43 1.57 24.33
N ARG A 226 3.50 0.39 23.69
CA ARG A 226 3.98 -0.86 24.31
C ARG A 226 5.46 -0.77 24.68
N ILE A 227 6.29 -0.17 23.84
CA ILE A 227 7.73 0.06 24.10
C ILE A 227 7.91 1.10 25.21
N LEU A 228 7.21 2.24 25.17
CA LEU A 228 7.28 3.28 26.20
C LEU A 228 6.80 2.80 27.57
N ARG A 229 5.78 1.92 27.62
CA ARG A 229 5.35 1.24 28.85
C ARG A 229 6.43 0.30 29.38
N ARG A 230 7.14 -0.42 28.50
CA ARG A 230 8.24 -1.33 28.89
C ARG A 230 9.49 -0.61 29.39
N VAL A 231 9.75 0.61 28.90
CA VAL A 231 10.87 1.46 29.34
C VAL A 231 10.52 2.30 30.58
N GLY A 232 9.30 2.18 31.11
CA GLY A 232 8.89 2.80 32.39
C GLY A 232 8.64 4.30 32.33
N VAL A 233 8.63 4.91 31.15
CA VAL A 233 8.45 6.36 30.94
C VAL A 233 6.99 6.79 31.08
N LEU A 234 6.04 5.87 30.93
CA LEU A 234 4.61 6.16 30.86
C LEU A 234 3.85 5.44 31.98
N LYS A 235 4.06 5.86 33.23
CA LYS A 235 3.45 5.23 34.43
C LYS A 235 2.05 5.75 34.79
N SER A 236 1.49 6.71 34.03
CA SER A 236 0.29 7.45 34.49
C SER A 236 -0.70 7.88 33.40
N LEU A 237 -1.01 7.04 32.42
CA LEU A 237 -2.22 7.27 31.61
C LEU A 237 -3.39 6.45 32.19
N PRO A 238 -4.55 7.07 32.48
CA PRO A 238 -5.75 6.34 32.88
C PRO A 238 -6.14 5.37 31.76
N GLN A 239 -6.57 4.17 32.15
CA GLN A 239 -7.07 3.19 31.19
C GLN A 239 -8.33 3.73 30.53
N GLU A 240 -8.28 3.94 29.23
CA GLU A 240 -9.47 4.02 28.39
C GLU A 240 -10.04 2.60 28.35
N GLN A 241 -11.08 2.34 29.16
CA GLN A 241 -11.86 1.12 29.11
C GLN A 241 -12.46 0.99 27.72
N LYS A 242 -11.85 0.16 26.88
CA LYS A 242 -12.57 -0.49 25.79
C LYS A 242 -13.21 -1.74 26.36
N HIS A 243 -14.52 -1.87 26.16
CA HIS A 243 -15.21 -3.15 26.17
C HIS A 243 -14.65 -3.92 24.96
N ASP A 244 -13.55 -4.63 25.15
CA ASP A 244 -12.97 -5.55 24.16
C ASP A 244 -13.70 -6.89 24.35
N ASP A 245 -14.84 -7.05 23.69
CA ASP A 245 -15.60 -8.31 23.73
C ASP A 245 -14.84 -9.45 23.05
N SER A 246 -13.75 -9.18 22.32
CA SER A 246 -12.93 -10.18 21.61
C SER A 246 -12.28 -11.21 22.52
N ASP A 247 -11.88 -10.83 23.73
CA ASP A 247 -11.17 -11.71 24.66
C ASP A 247 -12.15 -12.67 25.37
N GLU A 248 -13.43 -12.30 25.47
CA GLU A 248 -14.49 -13.17 25.99
C GLU A 248 -14.85 -14.29 24.99
N TYR A 249 -14.67 -14.08 23.69
CA TYR A 249 -14.94 -15.10 22.67
C TYR A 249 -13.84 -16.16 22.56
N GLU A 250 -12.56 -15.84 22.80
CA GLU A 250 -11.50 -16.86 22.85
C GLU A 250 -11.56 -17.70 24.13
N ASN A 251 -11.82 -17.08 25.29
CA ASN A 251 -11.91 -17.80 26.56
C ASN A 251 -13.15 -18.72 26.63
N LYS A 252 -14.29 -18.30 26.03
CA LYS A 252 -15.46 -19.19 25.87
C LYS A 252 -15.19 -20.33 24.90
N ARG A 253 -14.36 -20.14 23.88
CA ARG A 253 -13.97 -21.23 22.96
C ARG A 253 -13.05 -22.23 23.63
N GLU A 254 -12.07 -21.79 24.40
CA GLU A 254 -11.18 -22.68 25.16
C GLU A 254 -11.95 -23.45 26.24
N ALA A 255 -12.88 -22.81 26.95
CA ALA A 255 -13.73 -23.47 27.95
C ALA A 255 -14.72 -24.49 27.35
N VAL A 256 -15.24 -24.25 26.14
CA VAL A 256 -16.13 -25.20 25.43
C VAL A 256 -15.35 -26.40 24.89
N VAL A 257 -14.11 -26.19 24.42
CA VAL A 257 -13.23 -27.26 23.94
C VAL A 257 -12.79 -28.18 25.10
N GLU A 258 -12.59 -27.64 26.30
CA GLU A 258 -12.23 -28.43 27.50
C GLU A 258 -13.44 -29.23 28.06
N GLN A 259 -14.67 -28.74 27.86
CA GLN A 259 -15.90 -29.48 28.22
C GLN A 259 -16.23 -30.61 27.24
N GLU A 260 -15.98 -30.44 25.93
CA GLU A 260 -16.18 -31.53 24.95
C GLU A 260 -15.17 -32.68 25.13
N GLN A 261 -13.94 -32.38 25.54
CA GLN A 261 -12.92 -33.41 25.78
C GLN A 261 -13.19 -34.24 27.04
N THR A 262 -13.89 -33.67 28.04
CA THR A 262 -14.22 -34.38 29.28
C THR A 262 -15.54 -35.16 29.20
N SER A 263 -16.42 -34.86 28.23
CA SER A 263 -17.66 -35.63 28.00
C SER A 263 -17.52 -36.79 27.01
N GLY A 264 -16.43 -36.84 26.22
CA GLY A 264 -16.20 -37.87 25.19
C GLY A 264 -15.73 -39.24 25.70
N GLU A 265 -15.42 -39.38 26.99
CA GLU A 265 -14.81 -40.59 27.57
C GLU A 265 -15.72 -41.30 28.59
N LYS A 266 -17.01 -41.51 28.27
CA LYS A 266 -17.87 -42.41 29.08
C LYS A 266 -18.79 -43.38 28.34
N ASP A 267 -18.94 -43.31 27.02
CA ASP A 267 -19.89 -44.19 26.29
C ASP A 267 -19.21 -45.18 25.34
N SER A 268 -18.07 -45.75 25.74
CA SER A 268 -17.45 -46.89 25.05
C SER A 268 -17.59 -48.18 25.84
N ASN A 269 -18.83 -48.59 26.17
CA ASN A 269 -19.08 -49.96 26.63
C ASN A 269 -20.53 -50.42 26.40
N ALA A 270 -20.89 -50.71 25.14
CA ALA A 270 -22.09 -51.51 24.83
C ALA A 270 -21.96 -52.27 23.49
N LYS A 271 -21.33 -53.44 23.59
CA LYS A 271 -21.72 -54.76 23.04
C LYS A 271 -22.42 -54.86 21.65
N ILE A 272 -21.69 -55.54 20.77
CA ILE A 272 -21.97 -56.17 19.46
C ILE A 272 -23.26 -57.02 19.42
N LEU A 273 -24.03 -56.96 18.32
CA LEU A 273 -24.68 -58.06 17.53
C LEU A 273 -25.23 -57.45 16.21
N ASP A 274 -24.59 -57.61 15.05
CA ASP A 274 -24.79 -58.63 13.98
C ASP A 274 -26.17 -58.67 13.28
N GLY A 275 -26.16 -58.70 11.95
CA GLY A 275 -27.20 -59.34 11.14
C GLY A 275 -28.23 -58.48 10.38
N GLY A 276 -27.85 -57.98 9.20
CA GLY A 276 -28.58 -58.22 7.93
C GLY A 276 -30.04 -57.76 7.70
N ARG A 277 -30.21 -57.11 6.54
CA ARG A 277 -31.24 -57.37 5.50
C ARG A 277 -32.37 -56.35 5.33
N VAL A 278 -32.42 -55.87 4.09
CA VAL A 278 -33.48 -55.12 3.40
C VAL A 278 -34.71 -55.99 3.21
N VAL A 279 -35.91 -55.53 3.58
CA VAL A 279 -37.18 -55.92 2.94
C VAL A 279 -38.16 -54.74 2.99
N ARG A 280 -38.66 -54.35 1.82
CA ARG A 280 -39.91 -53.60 1.64
C ARG A 280 -41.05 -54.60 1.74
N GLU A 281 -42.09 -54.32 2.51
CA GLU A 281 -43.35 -55.03 2.35
C GLU A 281 -44.54 -54.10 2.60
N ALA A 282 -45.48 -54.16 1.68
CA ALA A 282 -46.72 -53.43 1.65
C ALA A 282 -47.83 -54.37 2.11
N GLU A 283 -48.74 -53.93 2.99
CA GLU A 283 -50.06 -54.54 3.05
C GLU A 283 -51.17 -53.50 3.25
N ARG A 284 -52.26 -53.81 2.55
CA ARG A 284 -53.50 -53.07 2.38
C ARG A 284 -54.45 -53.43 3.51
N GLY A 285 -55.41 -52.55 3.77
CA GLY A 285 -56.79 -53.03 3.93
C GLY A 285 -57.57 -52.57 5.16
N ALA A 286 -58.64 -51.84 4.86
CA ALA A 286 -59.99 -51.99 5.40
C ALA A 286 -60.38 -51.30 6.74
N GLY A 287 -61.25 -50.30 6.60
CA GLY A 287 -62.59 -50.35 7.20
C GLY A 287 -62.83 -49.50 8.46
N GLY A 288 -63.80 -48.58 8.40
CA GLY A 288 -64.37 -48.01 9.64
C GLY A 288 -65.08 -46.66 9.54
N ARG A 289 -66.32 -46.67 9.08
CA ARG A 289 -67.30 -45.57 8.95
C ARG A 289 -67.81 -45.01 10.29
N ARG A 290 -67.90 -43.67 10.47
CA ARG A 290 -69.18 -42.91 10.74
C ARG A 290 -68.95 -41.40 10.98
N LYS A 291 -69.75 -40.57 10.28
CA LYS A 291 -70.04 -39.16 10.61
C LYS A 291 -70.93 -39.07 11.86
N GLN A 292 -70.74 -38.04 12.69
CA GLN A 292 -71.86 -37.23 13.18
C GLN A 292 -71.48 -35.75 13.33
N THR A 293 -72.43 -34.94 12.89
CA THR A 293 -72.59 -33.49 12.97
C THR A 293 -72.96 -33.01 14.37
N LYS A 294 -72.59 -31.78 14.74
CA LYS A 294 -73.45 -30.93 15.58
C LYS A 294 -73.27 -29.45 15.21
N LYS A 295 -74.41 -28.80 14.97
CA LYS A 295 -74.63 -27.42 14.55
C LYS A 295 -75.05 -26.59 15.78
N ARG A 296 -74.60 -25.33 15.88
CA ARG A 296 -75.16 -24.18 16.63
C ARG A 296 -74.24 -22.99 16.28
N ASN A 297 -74.66 -21.83 15.80
CA ASN A 297 -75.98 -21.23 15.54
C ASN A 297 -76.10 -20.82 14.07
#